data_AF-A0A9D8D8G3-F1
#
_entry.id   AF-A0A9D8D8G3-F1
#
_cell.length_a   1.000
_cell.length_b   1.000
_cell.length_c   1.000
_cell.angle_alpha   90.00
_cell.angle_beta   90.00
_cell.angle_gamma   90.00
#
_symmetry.space_group_name_H-M   'P 1'
#
loop_
_entity.id
_entity.type
_entity.pdbx_description
1 polymer ?
#
loop_
_entity_poly.entity_id
_entity_poly.type
_entity_poly.pdbx_seq_one_letter_code
_entity_poly.pdbx_strand_id
1 'polypeptide(L)'
;MTDQNADIRIPLDHLPADGRFGSGPSKVRVEALRALTETGTSYMGTSHRQKTVKDMVGRARAGLSQLLGLPEGYEVLLGNGG
;
A
#
# COMPACT_ATOMS: atom_id res chain seq x y z
N MET A 1 -28.28 -37.56 6.95
CA MET A 1 -26.83 -37.32 6.75
C MET A 1 -26.47 -36.12 7.60
N THR A 2 -26.11 -36.36 8.85
CA THR A 2 -25.81 -35.31 9.84
C THR A 2 -24.51 -34.60 9.44
N ASP A 3 -24.63 -33.31 9.16
CA ASP A 3 -23.50 -32.39 8.95
C ASP A 3 -22.71 -32.29 10.27
N GLN A 4 -21.69 -33.13 10.40
CA GLN A 4 -20.69 -33.08 11.47
C GLN A 4 -19.65 -32.02 11.09
N ASN A 5 -20.09 -30.77 11.01
CA ASN A 5 -19.18 -29.64 10.95
C ASN A 5 -18.63 -29.44 12.37
N ALA A 6 -17.67 -30.28 12.75
CA ALA A 6 -16.91 -30.07 13.97
C ALA A 6 -16.29 -28.67 13.90
N ASP A 7 -16.44 -27.88 14.96
CA ASP A 7 -15.79 -26.57 15.11
C ASP A 7 -14.26 -26.77 15.16
N ILE A 8 -13.62 -26.87 13.99
CA ILE A 8 -12.16 -27.01 13.85
C ILE A 8 -11.54 -25.66 14.16
N ARG A 9 -10.98 -25.53 15.37
CA ARG A 9 -10.27 -24.32 15.80
C ARG A 9 -8.77 -24.47 15.59
N ILE A 10 -8.18 -23.49 14.91
CA ILE A 10 -6.72 -23.36 14.82
C ILE A 10 -6.19 -22.98 16.20
N PRO A 11 -5.20 -23.71 16.76
CA PRO A 11 -4.53 -23.30 17.99
C PRO A 11 -4.01 -21.86 17.92
N LEU A 12 -4.20 -21.08 18.98
CA LEU A 12 -3.91 -19.64 18.98
C LEU A 12 -2.43 -19.33 18.68
N ASP A 13 -1.53 -20.20 19.10
CA ASP A 13 -0.09 -20.15 18.88
C ASP A 13 0.33 -20.50 17.44
N HIS A 14 -0.59 -21.05 16.63
CA HIS A 14 -0.38 -21.29 15.20
C HIS A 14 -0.96 -20.18 14.32
N LEU A 15 -1.65 -19.21 14.90
CA LEU A 15 -2.19 -18.10 14.12
C LEU A 15 -1.05 -17.22 13.58
N PRO A 16 -1.14 -16.74 12.33
CA PRO A 16 -0.20 -15.77 11.82
C PRO A 16 -0.36 -14.45 12.57
N ALA A 17 0.72 -13.68 12.65
CA ALA A 17 0.68 -12.34 13.24
C ALA A 17 -0.30 -11.39 12.52
N ASP A 18 -0.69 -11.71 11.28
CA ASP A 18 -1.67 -10.94 10.50
C ASP A 18 -2.42 -11.88 9.55
N GLY A 19 -3.75 -11.83 9.56
CA GLY A 19 -4.61 -12.70 8.76
C GLY A 19 -4.90 -12.21 7.33
N ARG A 20 -4.31 -11.08 6.88
CA ARG A 20 -4.64 -10.45 5.59
C ARG A 20 -3.84 -11.06 4.43
N PHE A 21 -4.32 -12.19 3.90
CA PHE A 21 -3.70 -12.94 2.77
C PHE A 21 -4.30 -12.68 1.38
N GLY A 22 -5.11 -11.61 1.20
CA GLY A 22 -5.70 -11.29 -0.10
C GLY A 22 -4.67 -10.96 -1.18
N SER A 23 -4.90 -11.39 -2.41
CA SER A 23 -4.04 -11.10 -3.58
C SER A 23 -4.21 -9.69 -4.15
N GLY A 24 -5.09 -8.88 -3.57
CA GLY A 24 -5.47 -7.56 -4.06
C GLY A 24 -6.94 -7.27 -3.74
N PRO A 25 -7.24 -6.35 -2.79
CA PRO A 25 -6.32 -5.67 -1.88
C PRO A 25 -5.53 -6.64 -0.97
N SER A 26 -4.30 -6.28 -0.63
CA SER A 26 -3.38 -7.09 0.19
C SER A 26 -3.00 -6.38 1.50
N LYS A 27 -2.21 -7.04 2.36
CA LYS A 27 -1.74 -6.48 3.63
C LYS A 27 -0.96 -5.17 3.45
N VAL A 28 -1.48 -4.08 4.04
CA VAL A 28 -0.72 -2.85 4.29
C VAL A 28 -0.11 -2.89 5.70
N ARG A 29 1.20 -2.64 5.80
CA ARG A 29 1.93 -2.59 7.08
C ARG A 29 1.44 -1.42 7.96
N VAL A 30 1.45 -1.58 9.28
CA VAL A 30 0.87 -0.61 10.23
C VAL A 30 1.62 0.73 10.19
N GLU A 31 2.93 0.70 10.06
CA GLU A 31 3.82 1.85 9.94
C GLU A 31 3.52 2.70 8.70
N ALA A 32 3.07 2.09 7.59
CA ALA A 32 2.68 2.84 6.40
C ALA A 32 1.36 3.60 6.62
N LEU A 33 0.41 2.98 7.34
CA LEU A 33 -0.82 3.65 7.75
C LEU A 33 -0.53 4.81 8.70
N ARG A 34 0.38 4.62 9.65
CA ARG A 34 0.80 5.66 10.59
C ARG A 34 1.45 6.85 9.87
N ALA A 35 2.38 6.59 8.96
CA ALA A 35 3.02 7.63 8.16
C ALA A 35 1.99 8.46 7.38
N LEU A 36 0.92 7.84 6.85
CA LEU A 36 -0.16 8.56 6.21
C LEU A 36 -0.86 9.52 7.20
N THR A 37 -1.22 9.02 8.38
CA THR A 37 -1.84 9.85 9.44
C THR A 37 -0.94 11.00 9.88
N GLU A 38 0.36 10.77 10.05
CA GLU A 38 1.35 11.78 10.43
C GLU A 38 1.47 12.89 9.38
N THR A 39 1.29 12.57 8.10
CA THR A 39 1.30 13.58 7.01
C THR A 39 -0.03 14.35 6.86
N GLY A 40 -1.10 13.89 7.50
CA GLY A 40 -2.45 14.47 7.59
C GLY A 40 -2.77 15.64 6.65
N THR A 41 -2.88 16.84 7.22
CA THR A 41 -3.30 18.07 6.52
C THR A 41 -2.26 18.67 5.58
N SER A 42 -1.03 18.15 5.57
CA SER A 42 0.01 18.63 4.64
C SER A 42 -0.32 18.30 3.18
N TYR A 43 -1.09 17.22 2.97
CA TYR A 43 -1.54 16.79 1.64
C TYR A 43 -3.06 16.78 1.51
N MET A 44 -3.77 16.25 2.51
CA MET A 44 -5.21 16.04 2.42
C MET A 44 -5.97 17.38 2.34
N GLY A 45 -6.86 17.51 1.34
CA GLY A 45 -7.62 18.74 1.10
C GLY A 45 -6.83 19.86 0.42
N THR A 46 -5.57 19.64 0.05
CA THR A 46 -4.75 20.62 -0.69
C THR A 46 -4.82 20.40 -2.20
N SER A 47 -4.47 21.43 -2.99
CA SER A 47 -4.47 21.31 -4.45
C SER A 47 -3.29 20.47 -4.94
N HIS A 48 -3.56 19.48 -5.79
CA HIS A 48 -2.53 18.67 -6.46
C HIS A 48 -1.56 19.48 -7.32
N ARG A 49 -1.90 20.74 -7.65
CA ARG A 49 -1.02 21.63 -8.42
C ARG A 49 0.03 22.34 -7.56
N GLN A 50 -0.11 22.29 -6.23
CA GLN A 50 0.85 22.89 -5.31
C GLN A 50 2.16 22.11 -5.28
N LYS A 51 3.24 22.82 -4.93
CA LYS A 51 4.60 22.27 -4.87
C LYS A 51 4.67 21.02 -3.98
N THR A 52 4.05 21.05 -2.81
CA THR A 52 4.04 19.94 -1.84
C THR A 52 3.58 18.62 -2.45
N VAL A 53 2.47 18.63 -3.21
CA VAL A 53 1.94 17.42 -3.86
C VAL A 53 2.79 17.03 -5.08
N LYS A 54 3.24 18.00 -5.89
CA LYS A 54 4.13 17.73 -7.03
C LYS A 54 5.44 17.08 -6.60
N ASP A 55 6.03 17.52 -5.50
CA ASP A 55 7.25 16.94 -4.93
C ASP A 55 7.03 15.49 -4.49
N MET A 56 5.86 15.18 -3.90
CA MET A 56 5.50 13.80 -3.55
C MET A 56 5.39 12.90 -4.79
N VAL A 57 4.72 13.37 -5.86
CA VAL A 57 4.67 12.65 -7.14
C VAL A 57 6.07 12.45 -7.73
N GLY A 58 6.92 13.47 -7.67
CA GLY A 58 8.32 13.38 -8.08
C GLY A 58 9.09 12.30 -7.32
N ARG A 59 8.92 12.22 -5.99
CA ARG A 59 9.52 11.15 -5.16
C ARG A 59 9.01 9.77 -5.54
N ALA A 60 7.72 9.61 -5.83
CA ALA A 60 7.16 8.33 -6.26
C ALA A 60 7.76 7.87 -7.60
N ARG A 61 7.86 8.78 -8.59
CA ARG A 61 8.51 8.48 -9.88
C ARG A 61 9.97 8.07 -9.69
N ALA A 62 10.74 8.86 -8.94
CA ALA A 62 12.15 8.58 -8.69
C ALA A 62 12.36 7.24 -7.97
N GLY A 63 11.55 6.95 -6.95
CA GLY A 63 11.59 5.68 -6.22
C GLY A 63 11.28 4.48 -7.11
N LEU A 64 10.28 4.59 -7.99
CA LEU A 64 9.95 3.53 -8.96
C LEU A 64 11.06 3.35 -10.01
N SER A 65 11.61 4.44 -10.54
CA SER A 65 12.74 4.39 -11.47
C SER A 65 13.93 3.66 -10.87
N GLN A 66 14.25 3.93 -9.60
CA GLN A 66 15.32 3.27 -8.88
C GLN A 66 15.00 1.79 -8.58
N LEU A 67 13.80 1.52 -8.05
CA LEU A 67 13.36 0.17 -7.67
C LEU A 67 13.39 -0.78 -8.87
N LEU A 68 12.98 -0.29 -10.04
CA LEU A 68 12.91 -1.07 -11.27
C LEU A 68 14.21 -1.04 -12.09
N GLY A 69 15.21 -0.24 -11.70
CA GLY A 69 16.47 -0.11 -12.43
C GLY A 69 16.28 0.36 -13.87
N LEU A 70 15.47 1.40 -14.08
CA LEU A 70 15.08 1.81 -15.44
C LEU A 70 16.29 2.22 -16.30
N PRO A 71 16.34 1.81 -17.58
CA PRO A 71 17.36 2.27 -18.52
C PRO A 71 17.28 3.78 -18.79
N GLU A 72 18.34 4.31 -19.38
CA GLU A 72 18.35 5.69 -19.87
C GLU A 72 17.21 5.93 -20.88
N GLY A 73 16.56 7.09 -20.77
CA GLY A 73 15.45 7.48 -21.63
C GLY A 73 14.09 6.88 -21.26
N TYR A 74 14.01 5.99 -20.26
CA TYR A 74 12.74 5.44 -19.78
C TYR A 74 12.10 6.35 -18.74
N GLU A 75 10.77 6.46 -18.80
CA GLU A 75 9.99 7.31 -17.90
C GLU A 75 8.90 6.53 -17.15
N VAL A 76 8.64 6.95 -15.91
CA VAL A 76 7.47 6.51 -15.13
C VAL A 76 6.29 7.41 -15.46
N LEU A 77 5.20 6.84 -15.96
CA LEU A 77 3.92 7.53 -16.19
C LEU A 77 2.89 7.07 -15.15
N LEU A 78 1.97 7.96 -14.79
CA LEU A 78 0.91 7.70 -13.82
C LEU A 78 -0.36 8.45 -14.19
N GLY A 79 -1.50 7.79 -13.99
CA GLY A 79 -2.85 8.32 -14.18
C GLY A 79 -3.80 7.66 -13.17
N ASN A 80 -5.02 8.16 -13.08
CA ASN A 80 -6.04 7.52 -12.25
C ASN A 80 -6.62 6.30 -12.98
N GLY A 81 -6.78 5.18 -12.28
CA GLY A 81 -7.28 3.93 -12.85
C GLY A 81 -6.19 2.86 -13.01
N GLY A 82 -6.58 1.70 -13.51
CA GLY A 82 -5.66 0.63 -13.94
C GLY A 82 -5.39 0.70 -15.44
#